data_AF-A0A2D6LW96-F1
#
_entry.id   AF-A0A2D6LW96-F1
#
_cell.length_a   1.000
_cell.length_b   1.000
_cell.length_c   1.000
_cell.angle_alpha   90.00
_cell.angle_beta   90.00
_cell.angle_gamma   90.00
#
_symmetry.space_group_name_H-M   'P 1'
#
loop_
_entity.id
_entity.type
_entity.pdbx_description
1 polymer ?
#
loop_
_entity_poly.entity_id
_entity_poly.type
_entity_poly.pdbx_seq_one_letter_code
_entity_poly.pdbx_strand_id
1 'polypeptide(L)' 'MAIRQFQYRGKTTEELKKMDLKEFIKLVPSRQRRSLNRGFTDNQKKLLEKIK' A
#
# COMPACT_ATOMS: atom_id res chain seq x y z
N MET A 1 5.44 24.07 15.73
CA MET A 1 4.82 23.36 14.59
C MET A 1 5.00 21.87 14.82
N ALA A 2 3.94 21.12 15.13
CA ALA A 2 4.07 19.70 15.43
C ALA A 2 4.17 18.90 14.12
N ILE A 3 5.34 18.33 13.84
CA ILE A 3 5.55 17.47 12.67
C ILE A 3 4.87 16.13 12.97
N ARG A 4 3.65 15.96 12.46
CA ARG A 4 2.95 14.66 12.49
C ARG A 4 3.65 13.72 11.51
N GLN A 5 4.62 12.96 12.01
CA GLN A 5 5.24 11.90 11.22
C GLN A 5 4.20 10.80 11.00
N PHE A 6 3.85 10.56 9.74
CA PHE A 6 2.95 9.47 9.41
C PHE A 6 3.66 8.14 9.58
N GLN A 7 3.17 7.33 10.51
CA GLN A 7 3.63 5.97 10.73
C GLN A 7 2.46 5.02 10.53
N TYR A 8 2.70 3.94 9.79
CA TYR A 8 1.74 2.87 9.60
C TYR A 8 2.30 1.58 10.19
N ARG A 9 1.64 1.07 11.24
CA ARG A 9 2.06 -0.15 11.95
C ARG A 9 3.54 -0.16 12.34
N GLY A 10 4.02 1.00 12.82
CA GLY A 10 5.40 1.21 13.24
C GLY A 10 6.42 1.41 12.11
N LYS A 11 5.96 1.60 10.86
CA LYS A 11 6.83 1.87 9.70
C LYS A 11 6.61 3.27 9.14
N THR A 12 7.67 3.90 8.67
CA THR A 12 7.61 5.21 8.00
C THR A 12 7.15 5.08 6.55
N THR A 13 6.72 6.18 5.94
CA THR A 13 6.29 6.20 4.53
C THR A 13 7.39 5.72 3.56
N GLU A 14 8.65 6.00 3.86
CA GLU A 14 9.80 5.59 3.05
C GLU A 14 10.05 4.09 3.13
N GLU A 15 9.97 3.52 4.34
CA GLU A 15 10.09 2.08 4.57
C GLU A 15 8.97 1.30 3.87
N LEU A 16 7.75 1.83 3.88
CA LEU A 16 6.62 1.21 3.19
C LEU A 16 6.78 1.21 1.67
N LYS A 17 7.39 2.26 1.09
CA LYS A 17 7.66 2.35 -0.35
C LYS A 17 8.80 1.43 -0.80
N LYS A 18 9.80 1.20 0.06
CA LYS A 18 10.94 0.31 -0.24
C LYS A 18 10.59 -1.18 -0.10
N MET A 19 9.53 -1.50 0.64
CA MET A 19 9.10 -2.87 0.87
C MET A 19 8.47 -3.51 -0.36
N ASP A 20 8.64 -4.83 -0.51
CA ASP A 20 7.94 -5.58 -1.55
C ASP A 20 6.42 -5.60 -1.29
N LEU A 21 5.65 -5.61 -2.38
CA LEU A 21 4.20 -5.62 -2.34
C LEU A 21 3.65 -6.82 -1.54
N LYS A 22 4.30 -7.99 -1.64
CA LYS A 22 3.87 -9.21 -0.92
C LYS A 22 4.00 -9.07 0.59
N GLU A 23 5.04 -8.41 1.06
CA GLU A 23 5.24 -8.15 2.49
C GLU A 23 4.28 -7.07 2.98
N PHE A 24 4.06 -6.03 2.17
CA PHE A 24 3.10 -4.98 2.48
C PHE A 24 1.68 -5.55 2.64
N ILE A 25 1.26 -6.46 1.75
CA ILE A 25 -0.05 -7.12 1.82
C ILE A 25 -0.29 -7.83 3.17
N LYS A 26 0.76 -8.34 3.84
CA LYS A 26 0.64 -8.99 5.16
C LYS A 26 0.38 -7.99 6.28
N LEU A 27 0.83 -6.74 6.12
CA LEU A 27 0.61 -5.68 7.10
C LEU A 27 -0.81 -5.14 7.00
N VAL A 28 -1.42 -5.14 5.82
CA VAL A 28 -2.70 -4.48 5.60
C VAL A 28 -3.89 -5.27 6.22
N PRO A 29 -4.93 -4.60 6.78
CA PRO A 29 -6.16 -5.22 7.25
C PRO A 29 -6.80 -6.23 6.28
N SER A 30 -7.53 -7.20 6.86
CA SER A 30 -8.09 -8.36 6.14
C SER A 30 -8.88 -7.99 4.87
N ARG A 31 -9.70 -6.93 4.91
CA ARG A 31 -10.51 -6.48 3.77
C ARG A 31 -9.66 -6.04 2.58
N GLN A 32 -8.67 -5.19 2.83
CA GLN A 32 -7.81 -4.63 1.80
C GLN A 32 -6.85 -5.71 1.27
N ARG A 33 -6.31 -6.57 2.15
CA ARG A 33 -5.56 -7.77 1.76
C ARG A 33 -6.35 -8.67 0.81
N ARG A 34 -7.64 -8.93 1.10
CA ARG A 34 -8.52 -9.71 0.21
C ARG A 34 -8.67 -9.05 -1.17
N SER A 35 -8.79 -7.72 -1.22
CA SER A 35 -8.86 -6.99 -2.50
C SER A 35 -7.58 -7.14 -3.30
N LEU A 36 -6.42 -6.97 -2.66
CA LEU A 36 -5.11 -7.08 -3.30
C LEU A 36 -4.84 -8.52 -3.79
N ASN A 37 -5.20 -9.53 -3.01
CA ASN A 37 -5.03 -10.94 -3.39
C ASN A 37 -5.93 -11.38 -4.56
N ARG A 38 -7.14 -10.78 -4.69
CA ARG A 38 -8.03 -11.05 -5.83
C ARG A 38 -7.56 -10.38 -7.11
N GLY A 39 -6.68 -9.39 -7.00
CA GLY A 39 -6.19 -8.61 -8.12
C GLY A 39 -6.98 -7.32 -8.35
N PHE A 40 -6.42 -6.47 -9.20
CA PHE A 40 -7.00 -5.18 -9.58
C PHE A 40 -7.95 -5.35 -10.77
N THR A 41 -9.02 -4.53 -10.79
CA THR A 41 -9.85 -4.40 -11.99
C THR A 41 -9.08 -3.69 -13.09
N ASP A 42 -9.50 -3.83 -14.35
CA ASP A 42 -8.76 -3.25 -15.47
C ASP A 42 -8.73 -1.71 -15.42
N ASN A 43 -9.77 -1.09 -14.87
CA ASN A 43 -9.78 0.35 -14.63
C ASN A 43 -8.75 0.77 -13.57
N GLN A 44 -8.55 -0.04 -12.53
CA GLN A 44 -7.53 0.20 -11.50
C GLN A 44 -6.12 0.02 -12.06
N LYS A 45 -5.89 -0.97 -12.93
CA LYS A 45 -4.60 -1.14 -13.63
C LYS A 45 -4.26 0.07 -14.50
N LYS A 46 -5.22 0.53 -15.31
CA LYS A 46 -5.06 1.75 -16.13
C LYS A 46 -4.73 2.99 -15.30
N LEU A 47 -5.29 3.10 -14.10
CA LEU A 47 -4.97 4.20 -13.18
C LEU A 47 -3.54 4.08 -12.64
N LEU A 48 -3.11 2.88 -12.26
CA LEU A 48 -1.76 2.64 -11.77
C LEU A 48 -0.69 2.97 -12.82
N GLU A 49 -0.93 2.65 -14.08
CA GLU A 49 -0.03 3.00 -15.19
C GLU A 49 0.12 4.52 -15.38
N LYS A 50 -0.95 5.29 -15.14
CA LYS A 50 -0.94 6.75 -15.27
C LYS A 50 -0.29 7.48 -14.11
N ILE A 51 -0.27 6.87 -12.93
CA ILE A 51 0.26 7.48 -11.69
C ILE A 51 1.76 7.21 -11.53
N LYS A 52 2.29 6.18 -12.21
CA LYS A 52 3.71 5.83 -12.20
C LYS A 52 4.56 6.95 -12.81
#